data_AF-A0A645JBE2-F1
#
_entry.id   AF-A0A645JBE2-F1
#
_cell.length_a   1.000
_cell.length_b   1.000
_cell.length_c   1.000
_cell.angle_alpha   90.00
_cell.angle_beta   90.00
_cell.angle_gamma   90.00
#
_symmetry.space_group_name_H-M   'P 1'
#
loop_
_entity.id
_entity.type
_entity.pdbx_description
1 polymer ?
#
loop_
_entity_poly.entity_id
_entity_poly.type
_entity_poly.pdbx_seq_one_letter_code
_entity_poly.pdbx_strand_id
1 'polypeptide(L)'
;MKFIPELGGHVPARGQDMQTSVEGIYVAGDVGGIEEASSAMVEGYLAGLNAASALGYGGETVQTQRTELETQLNDLRSGPVGEKIRAGLAKLYAE
;
A
#
# COMPACT_ATOMS: atom_id res chain seq x y z
N MET A 1 -3.66 -14.70 -0.34
CA MET A 1 -4.49 -14.16 0.78
C MET A 1 -3.79 -14.48 2.09
N LYS A 2 -3.79 -13.56 3.06
CA LYS A 2 -3.36 -13.79 4.44
C LYS A 2 -4.49 -13.37 5.38
N PHE A 3 -4.69 -14.08 6.49
CA PHE A 3 -5.62 -13.66 7.53
C PHE A 3 -4.90 -12.80 8.56
N ILE A 4 -5.21 -11.51 8.58
CA ILE A 4 -4.58 -10.50 9.45
C ILE A 4 -5.70 -9.71 10.15
N PRO A 5 -6.03 -10.03 11.42
CA PRO A 5 -7.09 -9.36 12.18
C PRO A 5 -6.94 -7.84 12.24
N GLU A 6 -5.69 -7.37 12.27
CA GLU A 6 -5.37 -5.95 12.27
C GLU A 6 -5.88 -5.21 11.02
N LEU A 7 -5.94 -5.90 9.89
CA LEU A 7 -6.36 -5.37 8.59
C LEU A 7 -7.82 -5.74 8.24
N GLY A 8 -8.59 -6.26 9.20
CA GLY A 8 -10.01 -6.60 8.98
C GLY A 8 -10.26 -8.04 8.52
N GLY A 9 -9.26 -8.92 8.56
CA GLY A 9 -9.42 -10.35 8.30
C GLY A 9 -8.64 -10.83 7.08
N HIS A 10 -9.30 -11.43 6.10
CA HIS A 10 -8.63 -11.94 4.90
C HIS A 10 -8.31 -10.80 3.93
N VAL A 11 -7.02 -10.55 3.73
CA VAL A 11 -6.51 -9.54 2.78
C VAL A 11 -5.61 -10.17 1.72
N PRO A 12 -5.50 -9.58 0.50
CA PRO A 12 -4.53 -10.00 -0.50
C PRO A 12 -3.10 -9.84 0.02
N ALA A 13 -2.23 -10.79 -0.36
CA ALA A 13 -0.80 -10.61 -0.12
C ALA A 13 -0.24 -9.62 -1.15
N ARG A 14 0.46 -8.58 -0.70
CA ARG A 14 1.10 -7.59 -1.55
C ARG A 14 2.37 -7.03 -0.92
N GLY A 15 3.26 -6.51 -1.75
CA GLY A 15 4.43 -5.77 -1.35
C GLY A 15 4.14 -4.31 -0.97
N GLN A 16 5.20 -3.59 -0.62
CA GLN A 16 5.16 -2.15 -0.34
C GLN A 16 4.93 -1.32 -1.61
N ASP A 17 5.20 -1.88 -2.79
CA ASP A 17 4.89 -1.30 -4.09
C ASP A 17 3.42 -1.48 -4.51
N MET A 18 2.59 -2.02 -3.61
CA MET A 18 1.19 -2.39 -3.84
C MET A 18 0.99 -3.58 -4.79
N GLN A 19 2.05 -4.22 -5.31
CA GLN A 19 1.95 -5.33 -6.24
C GLN A 19 1.72 -6.65 -5.48
N THR A 20 0.87 -7.50 -6.03
CA THR A 20 0.71 -8.88 -5.53
C THR A 20 1.86 -9.76 -6.01
N SER A 21 1.85 -11.04 -5.62
CA SER A 21 2.76 -12.04 -6.21
C SER A 21 2.49 -12.33 -7.69
N VAL A 22 1.38 -11.83 -8.24
CA VAL A 22 1.07 -11.93 -9.67
C VAL A 22 1.47 -10.61 -10.33
N GLU A 23 2.40 -10.70 -11.27
CA GLU A 23 2.92 -9.55 -12.02
C GLU A 23 1.79 -8.78 -12.71
N GLY A 24 1.84 -7.46 -12.61
CA GLY A 24 0.84 -6.56 -13.19
C GLY A 24 -0.46 -6.44 -12.38
N ILE A 25 -0.63 -7.19 -11.28
CA ILE A 25 -1.81 -7.08 -10.41
C ILE A 25 -1.45 -6.30 -9.14
N TYR A 26 -2.16 -5.21 -8.89
CA TYR A 26 -1.96 -4.30 -7.77
C TYR A 26 -3.21 -4.21 -6.89
N VAL A 27 -3.00 -3.93 -5.60
CA VAL A 27 -4.04 -3.89 -4.57
C VAL A 27 -3.85 -2.61 -3.75
N ALA A 28 -4.91 -1.80 -3.66
CA ALA A 28 -4.89 -0.51 -2.98
C ALA A 28 -6.23 -0.22 -2.29
N GLY A 29 -6.18 0.55 -1.21
CA GLY A 29 -7.36 0.91 -0.42
C GLY A 29 -7.87 -0.25 0.43
N ASP A 30 -9.12 -0.15 0.86
CA ASP A 30 -9.66 -1.00 1.94
C ASP A 30 -9.68 -2.51 1.64
N VAL A 31 -9.54 -2.90 0.37
CA VAL A 31 -9.36 -4.32 0.01
C VAL A 31 -8.04 -4.88 0.55
N GLY A 32 -7.00 -4.05 0.71
CA GLY A 32 -5.70 -4.40 1.31
C GLY A 32 -5.68 -4.32 2.84
N GLY A 33 -6.66 -3.66 3.43
CA GLY A 33 -6.85 -3.53 4.87
C GLY A 33 -7.76 -2.35 5.17
N ILE A 34 -8.72 -2.53 6.09
CA ILE A 34 -9.72 -1.49 6.39
C ILE A 34 -9.06 -0.28 7.06
N GLU A 35 -9.06 0.88 6.38
CA GLU A 35 -8.48 2.13 6.85
C GLU A 35 -9.45 3.33 6.69
N GLU A 36 -8.99 4.43 6.10
CA GLU A 36 -9.75 5.66 5.86
C GLU A 36 -9.68 6.08 4.39
N ALA A 37 -10.57 6.97 3.97
CA ALA A 37 -10.64 7.44 2.59
C ALA A 37 -9.32 8.08 2.10
N SER A 38 -8.62 8.82 2.98
CA SER A 38 -7.36 9.48 2.62
C SER A 38 -6.27 8.49 2.30
N SER A 39 -6.07 7.46 3.13
CA SER A 39 -5.04 6.45 2.87
C SER A 39 -5.40 5.62 1.64
N ALA A 40 -6.69 5.29 1.44
CA ALA A 40 -7.13 4.60 0.23
C ALA A 40 -6.83 5.37 -1.07
N MET A 41 -6.99 6.71 -1.06
CA MET A 41 -6.60 7.54 -2.21
C MET A 41 -5.10 7.47 -2.46
N VAL A 42 -4.27 7.66 -1.43
CA VAL A 42 -2.80 7.66 -1.56
C VAL A 42 -2.27 6.30 -2.00
N GLU A 43 -2.82 5.20 -1.48
CA GLU A 43 -2.50 3.85 -1.96
C GLU A 43 -2.86 3.65 -3.42
N GLY A 44 -4.01 4.20 -3.87
CA GLY A 44 -4.42 4.16 -5.27
C GLY A 44 -3.43 4.89 -6.18
N TYR A 45 -2.96 6.08 -5.78
CA TYR A 45 -1.91 6.80 -6.49
C TYR A 45 -0.61 6.00 -6.54
N LEU A 46 -0.18 5.41 -5.43
CA LEU A 46 1.04 4.62 -5.35
C LEU A 46 0.97 3.36 -6.23
N ALA A 47 -0.16 2.64 -6.20
CA ALA A 47 -0.41 1.49 -7.07
C ALA A 47 -0.38 1.89 -8.55
N GLY A 48 -1.06 2.98 -8.92
CA GLY A 48 -1.06 3.49 -10.29
C GLY A 48 0.33 3.92 -10.77
N LEU A 49 1.09 4.61 -9.92
CA LEU A 49 2.46 5.02 -10.20
C LEU A 49 3.38 3.82 -10.43
N ASN A 50 3.32 2.81 -9.55
CA ASN A 50 4.13 1.60 -9.69
C ASN A 50 3.70 0.76 -10.90
N ALA A 51 2.40 0.69 -11.21
CA ALA A 51 1.91 0.02 -12.41
C ALA A 51 2.39 0.72 -13.69
N ALA A 52 2.30 2.05 -13.76
CA ALA A 52 2.78 2.82 -14.89
C ALA A 52 4.31 2.69 -15.05
N SER A 53 5.05 2.73 -13.94
CA SER A 53 6.50 2.54 -13.93
C SER A 53 6.92 1.15 -14.41
N ALA A 54 6.22 0.09 -13.99
CA ALA A 54 6.47 -1.27 -14.47
C ALA A 54 6.25 -1.42 -15.99
N LEU A 55 5.40 -0.59 -16.58
CA LEU A 55 5.18 -0.51 -18.03
C LEU A 55 6.18 0.40 -18.77
N GLY A 56 7.15 0.98 -18.06
CA GLY A 56 8.19 1.86 -18.62
C GLY A 56 7.81 3.35 -18.70
N TYR A 57 6.73 3.78 -18.03
CA TYR A 57 6.33 5.19 -17.97
C TYR A 57 6.88 5.92 -16.73
N GLY A 58 6.81 7.25 -16.73
CA GLY A 58 7.13 8.12 -15.58
C GLY A 58 8.59 8.61 -15.51
N GLY A 59 9.56 7.84 -16.01
CA GLY A 59 10.95 8.30 -16.10
C GLY A 59 11.60 8.61 -14.74
N GLU A 60 12.39 9.68 -14.68
CA GLU A 60 13.22 10.03 -13.50
C GLU A 60 12.39 10.49 -12.29
N THR A 61 11.15 10.96 -12.46
CA THR A 61 10.34 11.50 -11.36
C THR A 61 9.67 10.43 -10.51
N VAL A 62 9.60 9.18 -11.00
CA VAL A 62 8.88 8.09 -10.33
C VAL A 62 9.36 7.89 -8.90
N GLN A 63 10.67 7.88 -8.68
CA GLN A 63 11.24 7.61 -7.36
C GLN A 63 10.92 8.73 -6.35
N THR A 64 10.96 9.98 -6.80
CA THR A 64 10.59 11.13 -5.97
C THR A 64 9.11 11.08 -5.61
N GLN A 65 8.23 10.89 -6.61
CA GLN A 65 6.78 10.81 -6.39
C GLN A 65 6.41 9.63 -5.48
N ARG A 66 7.10 8.49 -5.64
CA ARG A 66 6.92 7.32 -4.79
C ARG A 66 7.28 7.63 -3.33
N THR A 67 8.43 8.25 -3.11
CA THR A 67 8.89 8.63 -1.76
C THR A 67 7.93 9.61 -1.09
N GLU A 68 7.37 10.56 -1.84
CA GLU A 68 6.36 11.50 -1.35
C GLU A 68 5.07 10.79 -0.93
N LEU A 69 4.56 9.86 -1.74
CA LEU A 69 3.35 9.08 -1.43
C LEU A 69 3.56 8.15 -0.23
N GLU A 70 4.73 7.51 -0.13
CA GLU A 70 5.10 6.67 1.02
C GLU A 70 5.18 7.52 2.31
N THR A 71 5.74 8.73 2.23
CA THR A 71 5.76 9.68 3.35
C THR A 71 4.34 10.08 3.77
N GLN A 72 3.47 10.42 2.83
CA GLN A 72 2.06 10.74 3.12
C GLN A 72 1.33 9.58 3.81
N LEU A 73 1.53 8.34 3.35
CA LEU A 73 0.95 7.16 4.03
C LEU A 73 1.45 7.01 5.47
N ASN A 74 2.75 7.23 5.68
CA ASN A 74 3.34 7.17 7.02
C ASN A 74 2.75 8.25 7.93
N ASP A 75 2.56 9.47 7.42
CA ASP A 75 1.97 10.58 8.17
C ASP A 75 0.51 10.31 8.56
N LEU A 76 -0.31 9.88 7.60
CA LEU A 76 -1.71 9.48 7.85
C LEU A 76 -1.80 8.37 8.89
N ARG A 77 -0.84 7.43 8.84
CA ARG A 77 -0.79 6.31 9.77
C ARG A 77 -0.06 6.64 11.07
N SER A 78 0.55 7.81 11.27
CA SER A 78 1.45 8.08 12.41
C SER A 78 0.75 8.14 13.77
N GLY A 79 -0.54 8.48 13.78
CA GLY A 79 -1.34 8.59 15.00
C GLY A 79 -1.65 7.26 15.69
N PRO A 80 -2.34 7.32 16.86
CA PRO A 80 -2.75 6.13 17.61
C PRO A 80 -3.73 5.25 16.83
N VAL A 81 -4.59 5.85 16.00
CA VAL A 81 -5.55 5.11 15.16
C VAL A 81 -4.81 4.23 14.13
N GLY A 82 -3.70 4.71 13.58
CA GLY A 82 -2.90 3.98 12.60
C GLY A 82 -2.01 2.87 13.18
N GLU A 83 -1.90 2.75 14.50
CA GLU A 83 -1.04 1.74 15.13
C GLU A 83 -1.42 0.31 14.72
N LYS A 84 -2.73 0.01 14.75
CA LYS A 84 -3.27 -1.28 14.32
C LYS A 84 -2.89 -1.58 12.87
N ILE A 85 -3.00 -0.57 12.00
CA ILE A 85 -2.67 -0.69 10.57
C ILE A 85 -1.18 -0.97 10.39
N ARG A 86 -0.29 -0.20 11.04
CA ARG A 86 1.15 -0.41 10.98
C ARG A 86 1.54 -1.81 11.44
N ALA A 87 0.93 -2.31 12.52
CA ALA A 87 1.14 -3.67 13.00
C ALA A 87 0.65 -4.74 12.00
N GLY A 88 -0.51 -4.53 11.39
CA GLY A 88 -1.05 -5.40 10.35
C GLY A 88 -0.17 -5.47 9.10
N LEU A 89 0.31 -4.33 8.62
CA LEU A 89 1.24 -4.23 7.49
C LEU A 89 2.58 -4.90 7.79
N ALA A 90 3.12 -4.74 9.01
CA ALA A 90 4.33 -5.46 9.42
C ALA A 90 4.15 -6.98 9.35
N LYS A 91 2.99 -7.51 9.74
CA LYS A 91 2.66 -8.95 9.59
C LYS A 91 2.46 -9.36 8.13
N LEU A 92 1.91 -8.48 7.30
CA LEU A 92 1.69 -8.74 5.87
C LEU A 92 3.03 -8.92 5.15
N TYR A 93 4.00 -8.04 5.46
CA TYR A 93 5.32 -8.00 4.84
C TYR A 93 6.35 -8.94 5.47
N ALA A 94 6.08 -9.45 6.68
CA ALA A 94 6.83 -10.57 7.23
C ALA A 94 6.58 -11.84 6.38
N GLU A 95 7.64 -12.62 6.16
CA GLU A 95 7.60 -13.91 5.45
C GLU A 95 6.65 -14.90 6.13
#